data_AF-A0A7S1RRG0-F1
#
_entry.id   AF-A0A7S1RRG0-F1
#
_cell.length_a   1.000
_cell.length_b   1.000
_cell.length_c   1.000
_cell.angle_alpha   90.00
_cell.angle_beta   90.00
_cell.angle_gamma   90.00
#
_symmetry.space_group_name_H-M   'P 1'
#
loop_
_entity.id
_entity.type
_entity.pdbx_description
1 polymer ?
#
loop_
_entity_poly.entity_id
_entity_poly.type
_entity_poly.pdbx_seq_one_letter_code
_entity_poly.pdbx_strand_id
1 'polypeptide(L)'
;SVEDANTIPMRGLGIPEHLCKITNRGNSELNVMKISSKGKLSVNGRDMVENEVQKLRHGDKVYIGRAFAMRVVVPVEESPDIDVGLSLHGLEDEWSGIAELPAWEGLRSYLQQVQTQMEPNQARRLFEEMKRACQFCDEANALTTECRPEENLLFEVDLTSAVPSSVVIRVLHV
;
A
#
# COMPACT_ATOMS: atom_id res chain seq x y z
N SER A 1 -27.23 -8.79 21.99
CA SER A 1 -27.03 -7.94 20.80
C SER A 1 -26.22 -8.75 19.81
N VAL A 2 -26.75 -9.02 18.62
CA VAL A 2 -26.14 -9.90 17.60
C VAL A 2 -25.44 -9.06 16.51
N GLU A 3 -25.15 -7.79 16.77
CA GLU A 3 -24.72 -6.81 15.74
C GLU A 3 -23.20 -6.61 15.61
N ASP A 4 -22.37 -7.25 16.44
CA ASP A 4 -20.92 -7.03 16.41
C ASP A 4 -20.14 -8.05 15.55
N ALA A 5 -20.83 -8.98 14.87
CA ALA A 5 -20.15 -9.97 14.05
C ALA A 5 -19.89 -9.44 12.62
N ASN A 6 -18.64 -9.56 12.15
CA ASN A 6 -18.31 -9.29 10.75
C ASN A 6 -19.10 -10.21 9.81
N THR A 7 -19.71 -9.63 8.78
CA THR A 7 -20.38 -10.40 7.72
C THR A 7 -19.39 -11.24 6.91
N ILE A 8 -18.19 -10.71 6.67
CA ILE A 8 -17.12 -11.40 5.96
C ILE A 8 -15.89 -11.41 6.87
N PRO A 9 -15.60 -12.53 7.57
CA PRO A 9 -14.41 -12.62 8.39
C PRO A 9 -13.18 -12.75 7.49
N MET A 10 -12.22 -11.83 7.64
CA MET A 10 -10.94 -11.85 6.94
C MET A 10 -9.81 -11.81 7.97
N ARG A 11 -8.69 -12.49 7.67
CA ARG A 11 -7.50 -12.51 8.51
C ARG A 11 -6.28 -12.34 7.65
N GLY A 12 -5.36 -11.50 8.09
CA GLY A 12 -4.13 -11.21 7.37
C GLY A 12 -3.44 -9.99 7.95
N LEU A 13 -2.19 -9.77 7.56
CA LEU A 13 -1.39 -8.64 8.02
C LEU A 13 -2.07 -7.31 7.69
N GLY A 14 -2.19 -6.44 8.69
CA GLY A 14 -2.84 -5.14 8.54
C GLY A 14 -4.36 -5.19 8.45
N ILE A 15 -5.00 -6.27 8.91
CA ILE A 15 -6.46 -6.43 8.97
C ILE A 15 -6.89 -6.52 10.44
N PRO A 16 -7.34 -5.41 11.06
CA PRO A 16 -7.90 -5.43 12.41
C PRO A 16 -9.23 -6.19 12.44
N GLU A 17 -9.78 -6.39 13.64
CA GLU A 17 -11.07 -7.07 13.84
C GLU A 17 -12.18 -6.44 12.99
N HIS A 18 -12.26 -5.10 12.91
CA HIS A 18 -13.22 -4.39 12.07
C HIS A 18 -12.49 -3.38 11.18
N LEU A 19 -12.19 -3.72 9.93
CA LEU A 19 -11.40 -2.84 9.05
C LEU A 19 -12.25 -1.88 8.21
N CYS A 20 -13.26 -2.39 7.53
CA CYS A 20 -14.09 -1.60 6.61
C CYS A 20 -15.54 -2.08 6.58
N LYS A 21 -16.44 -1.20 6.12
CA LYS A 21 -17.84 -1.51 5.83
C LYS A 21 -18.12 -1.26 4.36
N ILE A 22 -18.59 -2.28 3.66
CA ILE A 22 -19.09 -2.15 2.29
C ILE A 22 -20.62 -2.13 2.36
N THR A 23 -21.25 -1.15 1.71
CA THR A 23 -22.71 -1.02 1.63
C THR A 23 -23.15 -1.10 0.19
N ASN A 24 -24.20 -1.88 -0.07
CA ASN A 24 -24.86 -1.97 -1.37
C ASN A 24 -26.30 -1.47 -1.20
N ARG A 25 -26.68 -0.41 -1.92
CA ARG A 25 -28.05 0.09 -1.98
C ARG A 25 -28.60 -0.10 -3.39
N GLY A 26 -29.71 -0.82 -3.49
CA GLY A 26 -30.44 -0.99 -4.75
C GLY A 26 -29.67 -1.73 -5.86
N ASN A 27 -28.62 -2.50 -5.52
CA ASN A 27 -27.75 -3.20 -6.49
C ASN A 27 -27.00 -2.29 -7.48
N SER A 28 -27.00 -0.98 -7.25
CA SER A 28 -26.39 0.02 -8.14
C SER A 28 -25.46 0.98 -7.41
N GLU A 29 -25.61 1.12 -6.09
CA GLU A 29 -24.81 2.05 -5.29
C GLU A 29 -23.98 1.26 -4.28
N LEU A 30 -22.73 0.99 -4.67
CA LEU A 30 -21.72 0.40 -3.80
C LEU A 30 -20.85 1.49 -3.19
N ASN A 31 -20.72 1.50 -1.87
CA ASN A 31 -19.80 2.38 -1.16
C ASN A 31 -18.96 1.55 -0.18
N VAL A 32 -17.68 1.88 -0.06
CA VAL A 32 -16.79 1.37 0.99
C VAL A 32 -16.44 2.48 1.97
N MET A 33 -16.37 2.14 3.25
CA MET A 33 -15.95 3.04 4.32
C MET A 33 -14.88 2.37 5.18
N LYS A 34 -13.77 3.06 5.45
CA LYS A 34 -12.80 2.60 6.44
C LYS A 34 -13.35 2.91 7.83
N ILE A 35 -13.45 1.90 8.70
CA ILE A 35 -14.04 2.07 10.04
C ILE A 35 -13.03 2.04 11.17
N SER A 36 -11.80 1.61 10.89
CA SER A 36 -10.72 1.58 11.87
C SER A 36 -9.60 2.53 11.47
N SER A 37 -9.06 3.24 12.46
CA SER A 37 -7.78 3.93 12.40
C SER A 37 -6.59 3.00 12.19
N LYS A 38 -6.75 1.70 12.46
CA LYS A 38 -5.72 0.67 12.24
C LYS A 38 -5.93 -0.06 10.91
N GLY A 39 -4.86 -0.66 10.42
CA GLY A 39 -4.88 -1.47 9.20
C GLY A 39 -4.88 -0.67 7.90
N LYS A 40 -4.74 -1.41 6.79
CA LYS A 40 -4.66 -0.84 5.45
C LYS A 40 -5.95 -1.12 4.69
N LEU A 41 -6.51 -0.07 4.10
CA LEU A 41 -7.60 -0.16 3.14
C LEU A 41 -7.31 0.85 2.05
N SER A 42 -7.26 0.40 0.80
CA SER A 42 -7.06 1.30 -0.33
C SER A 42 -7.98 0.94 -1.49
N VAL A 43 -8.33 1.94 -2.28
CA VAL A 43 -9.14 1.78 -3.49
C VAL A 43 -8.39 2.39 -4.66
N ASN A 44 -8.13 1.58 -5.68
CA ASN A 44 -7.30 1.94 -6.84
C ASN A 44 -5.94 2.51 -6.41
N GLY A 45 -5.31 1.89 -5.39
CA GLY A 45 -4.01 2.30 -4.85
C GLY A 45 -4.04 3.48 -3.89
N ARG A 46 -5.15 4.23 -3.78
CA ARG A 46 -5.29 5.34 -2.84
C ARG A 46 -5.70 4.84 -1.46
N ASP A 47 -4.84 5.03 -0.48
CA ASP A 47 -5.16 4.70 0.91
C ASP A 47 -6.33 5.53 1.42
N MET A 48 -7.26 4.87 2.12
CA MET A 48 -8.41 5.50 2.73
C MET A 48 -8.10 5.91 4.18
N VAL A 49 -8.62 7.07 4.59
CA VAL A 49 -8.56 7.51 5.99
C VAL A 49 -9.79 7.02 6.78
N GLU A 50 -9.69 6.99 8.11
CA GLU A 50 -10.80 6.54 8.97
C GLU A 50 -12.06 7.38 8.75
N ASN A 51 -13.21 6.72 8.66
CA ASN A 51 -14.53 7.28 8.33
C ASN A 51 -14.66 7.88 6.92
N GLU A 52 -13.65 7.77 6.06
CA GLU A 52 -13.78 8.15 4.65
C GLU A 52 -14.72 7.17 3.93
N VAL A 53 -15.64 7.72 3.15
CA VAL A 53 -16.56 6.96 2.30
C VAL A 53 -16.17 7.17 0.84
N GLN A 54 -15.97 6.07 0.12
CA GLN A 54 -15.68 6.08 -1.31
C GLN A 54 -16.71 5.24 -2.07
N LYS A 55 -17.28 5.85 -3.12
CA LYS A 55 -18.14 5.14 -4.07
C LYS A 55 -17.29 4.19 -4.91
N LEU A 56 -17.69 2.92 -4.94
CA LEU A 56 -17.09 1.88 -5.77
C LEU A 56 -17.82 1.76 -7.10
N ARG A 57 -17.06 1.55 -8.17
CA ARG A 57 -17.54 1.33 -9.54
C ARG A 57 -17.12 -0.05 -10.03
N HIS A 58 -17.77 -0.54 -11.09
CA HIS A 58 -17.30 -1.74 -11.76
C HIS A 58 -15.82 -1.60 -12.18
N GLY A 59 -15.01 -2.60 -11.87
CA GLY A 59 -13.59 -2.64 -12.21
C GLY A 59 -12.66 -2.05 -11.15
N ASP A 60 -13.17 -1.30 -10.16
CA ASP A 60 -12.34 -0.74 -9.09
C ASP A 60 -11.60 -1.86 -8.34
N LYS A 61 -10.35 -1.60 -7.96
CA LYS A 61 -9.51 -2.49 -7.15
C LYS A 61 -9.59 -2.07 -5.69
N VAL A 62 -9.91 -3.00 -4.80
CA VAL A 62 -9.93 -2.77 -3.34
C VAL A 62 -8.87 -3.65 -2.71
N TYR A 63 -8.02 -3.05 -1.89
CA TYR A 63 -6.97 -3.75 -1.15
C TYR A 63 -7.31 -3.72 0.33
N ILE A 64 -7.33 -4.90 0.97
CA ILE A 64 -7.70 -5.09 2.37
C ILE A 64 -6.49 -5.68 3.11
N GLY A 65 -5.95 -4.90 4.03
CA GLY A 65 -4.66 -5.18 4.66
C GLY A 65 -3.54 -5.26 3.61
N ARG A 66 -2.62 -6.19 3.82
CA ARG A 66 -1.59 -6.58 2.85
C ARG A 66 -1.84 -7.95 2.22
N ALA A 67 -2.93 -8.62 2.61
CA ALA A 67 -3.18 -10.02 2.25
C ALA A 67 -4.18 -10.20 1.10
N PHE A 68 -5.05 -9.20 0.86
CA PHE A 68 -6.13 -9.36 -0.12
C PHE A 68 -6.19 -8.18 -1.08
N ALA A 69 -6.24 -8.50 -2.37
CA ALA A 69 -6.60 -7.60 -3.44
C ALA A 69 -7.84 -8.17 -4.14
N MET A 70 -8.87 -7.36 -4.27
CA MET A 70 -10.13 -7.74 -4.91
C MET A 70 -10.54 -6.72 -5.96
N ARG A 71 -11.32 -7.16 -6.95
CA ARG A 71 -11.87 -6.31 -7.99
C ARG A 71 -13.38 -6.25 -7.82
N VAL A 72 -13.94 -5.05 -7.86
CA VAL A 72 -15.37 -4.82 -7.77
C VAL A 72 -16.02 -5.22 -9.09
N VAL A 73 -17.02 -6.08 -9.02
CA VAL A 73 -17.83 -6.48 -10.17
C VAL A 73 -19.26 -6.04 -9.90
N VAL A 74 -19.77 -5.11 -10.71
CA VAL A 74 -21.17 -4.70 -10.72
C VAL A 74 -21.82 -5.31 -11.96
N PRO A 75 -22.66 -6.35 -11.83
CA PRO A 75 -23.18 -7.09 -13.00
C PRO A 75 -24.06 -6.26 -13.94
N VAL A 76 -24.68 -5.19 -13.42
CA VAL A 76 -25.64 -4.37 -14.17
C VAL A 76 -24.93 -3.30 -15.02
N GLU A 77 -23.65 -3.05 -14.77
CA GLU A 77 -22.82 -2.18 -15.60
C GLU A 77 -22.19 -3.05 -16.70
N GLU A 78 -22.77 -3.04 -17.91
CA GLU A 78 -22.17 -3.70 -19.07
C GLU A 78 -20.83 -3.04 -19.40
N SER A 79 -19.73 -3.75 -19.15
CA SER A 79 -18.39 -3.37 -19.60
C SER A 79 -17.96 -4.37 -20.68
N PRO A 80 -17.68 -3.92 -21.93
CA PRO A 80 -17.44 -4.82 -23.05
C PRO A 80 -16.09 -5.55 -23.01
N ASP A 81 -15.16 -5.19 -22.12
CA ASP A 81 -13.83 -5.81 -22.04
C ASP A 81 -13.35 -5.88 -20.59
N ILE A 82 -13.84 -6.86 -19.82
CA ILE A 82 -13.19 -7.21 -18.56
C ILE A 82 -12.01 -8.11 -18.93
N ASP A 83 -10.81 -7.53 -19.01
CA ASP A 83 -9.59 -8.32 -18.95
C ASP A 83 -9.57 -9.04 -17.58
N VAL A 84 -10.04 -10.29 -17.56
CA VAL A 84 -10.15 -11.11 -16.35
C VAL A 84 -8.78 -11.46 -15.78
N GLY A 85 -7.70 -11.14 -16.50
CA GLY A 85 -6.35 -11.17 -15.96
C GLY A 85 -6.29 -10.34 -14.68
N LEU A 86 -5.96 -10.97 -13.55
CA LEU A 86 -5.33 -10.29 -12.42
C LEU A 86 -3.92 -9.87 -12.89
N SER A 87 -3.86 -8.99 -13.88
CA SER A 87 -2.60 -8.49 -14.39
C SER A 87 -1.92 -7.76 -13.23
N LEU A 88 -0.66 -8.13 -12.97
CA LEU A 88 0.20 -7.57 -11.92
C LEU A 88 0.40 -6.04 -12.05
N HIS A 89 -0.20 -5.39 -13.06
CA HIS A 89 -0.34 -3.93 -13.19
C HIS A 89 -1.03 -3.22 -12.01
N GLY A 90 -1.56 -3.93 -11.00
CA GLY A 90 -1.98 -3.32 -9.73
C GLY A 90 -0.83 -2.85 -8.83
N LEU A 91 0.40 -3.37 -9.02
CA LEU A 91 1.58 -2.92 -8.26
C LEU A 91 1.94 -1.45 -8.55
N GLU A 92 1.59 -0.94 -9.74
CA GLU A 92 1.88 0.45 -10.13
C GLU A 92 0.98 1.45 -9.38
N ASP A 93 -0.26 1.05 -9.04
CA ASP A 93 -1.18 1.88 -8.27
C ASP A 93 -0.66 2.09 -6.82
N GLU A 94 0.07 1.11 -6.25
CA GLU A 94 0.75 1.25 -4.95
C GLU A 94 1.88 2.29 -4.97
N TRP A 95 2.39 2.67 -6.14
CA TRP A 95 3.51 3.61 -6.23
C TRP A 95 3.11 5.05 -5.92
N SER A 96 1.82 5.37 -6.03
CA SER A 96 1.28 6.68 -5.68
C SER A 96 1.30 6.96 -4.17
N GLY A 97 1.12 5.93 -3.33
CA GLY A 97 1.17 6.04 -1.87
C GLY A 97 2.58 6.16 -1.28
N ILE A 98 3.64 5.82 -2.03
CA ILE A 98 5.04 5.86 -1.55
C ILE A 98 5.46 7.29 -1.16
N ALA A 99 4.89 8.30 -1.82
CA ALA A 99 5.24 9.70 -1.55
C ALA A 99 4.89 10.15 -0.12
N GLU A 100 4.00 9.43 0.57
CA GLU A 100 3.51 9.76 1.91
C GLU A 100 4.22 8.98 3.03
N LEU A 101 5.19 8.11 2.69
CA LEU A 101 5.90 7.30 3.67
C LEU A 101 6.90 8.16 4.46
N PRO A 102 6.92 8.09 5.80
CA PRO A 102 7.87 8.87 6.62
C PRO A 102 9.34 8.62 6.25
N ALA A 103 9.70 7.38 5.90
CA ALA A 103 11.04 7.01 5.47
C ALA A 103 11.46 7.74 4.18
N TRP A 104 10.51 8.06 3.30
CA TRP A 104 10.76 8.75 2.04
C TRP A 104 11.09 10.24 2.24
N GLU A 105 10.44 10.90 3.20
CA GLU A 105 10.61 12.33 3.43
C GLU A 105 12.06 12.69 3.82
N GLY A 106 12.67 11.90 4.69
CA GLY A 106 14.08 12.08 5.08
C GLY A 106 15.05 11.87 3.90
N LEU A 107 14.79 10.87 3.05
CA LEU A 107 15.66 10.50 1.94
C LEU A 107 15.56 11.44 0.73
N ARG A 108 14.43 12.14 0.57
CA ARG A 108 14.17 13.00 -0.58
C ARG A 108 15.20 14.12 -0.73
N SER A 109 15.58 14.75 0.38
CA SER A 109 16.56 15.85 0.38
C SER A 109 17.94 15.38 -0.10
N TYR A 110 18.36 14.19 0.34
CA TYR A 110 19.62 13.58 -0.04
C TYR A 110 19.61 13.10 -1.49
N LEU A 111 18.51 12.48 -1.94
CA LEU A 111 18.32 12.09 -3.35
C LEU A 111 18.42 13.28 -4.31
N GLN A 112 17.87 14.43 -3.94
CA GLN A 112 17.98 15.65 -4.75
C GLN A 112 19.44 16.10 -4.91
N GLN A 113 20.26 15.97 -3.87
CA GLN A 113 21.69 16.29 -3.94
C GLN A 113 22.44 15.29 -4.82
N VAL A 114 22.21 14.00 -4.65
CA VAL A 114 22.82 12.94 -5.47
C VAL A 114 22.44 13.08 -6.95
N GLN A 115 21.20 13.47 -7.24
CA GLN A 115 20.72 13.69 -8.60
C GLN A 115 21.52 14.78 -9.35
N THR A 116 22.06 15.79 -8.64
CA THR A 116 22.90 16.83 -9.29
C THR A 116 24.27 16.34 -9.72
N GLN A 117 24.71 15.18 -9.21
CA GLN A 117 26.04 14.62 -9.45
C GLN A 117 26.02 13.39 -10.38
N MET A 118 24.83 13.02 -10.87
CA MET A 118 24.63 11.81 -11.67
C MET A 118 24.00 12.12 -13.02
N GLU A 119 24.28 11.27 -14.00
CA GLU A 119 23.59 11.31 -15.29
C GLU A 119 22.08 11.05 -15.12
N PRO A 120 21.20 11.75 -15.86
CA PRO A 120 19.75 11.68 -15.65
C PRO A 120 19.17 10.27 -15.67
N ASN A 121 19.70 9.40 -16.54
CA ASN A 121 19.25 8.01 -16.65
C ASN A 121 19.65 7.17 -15.43
N GLN A 122 20.83 7.43 -14.85
CA GLN A 122 21.28 6.74 -13.65
C GLN A 122 20.50 7.22 -12.42
N ALA A 123 20.29 8.52 -12.30
CA ALA A 123 19.49 9.11 -11.23
C ALA A 123 18.04 8.57 -11.25
N ARG A 124 17.43 8.43 -12.43
CA ARG A 124 16.09 7.84 -12.56
C ARG A 124 16.07 6.39 -12.08
N ARG A 125 17.07 5.57 -12.43
CA ARG A 125 17.15 4.17 -11.95
C ARG A 125 17.31 4.11 -10.44
N LEU A 126 18.21 4.92 -9.87
CA LEU A 126 18.43 4.98 -8.43
C LEU A 126 17.16 5.37 -7.68
N PHE A 127 16.39 6.31 -8.22
CA PHE A 127 15.12 6.75 -7.64
C PHE A 127 14.07 5.63 -7.63
N GLU A 128 13.95 4.87 -8.72
CA GLU A 128 13.06 3.71 -8.79
C GLU A 128 13.50 2.58 -7.84
N GLU A 129 14.80 2.34 -7.72
CA GLU A 129 15.36 1.37 -6.76
C GLU A 129 15.09 1.79 -5.31
N MET A 130 15.27 3.07 -4.98
CA MET A 130 15.00 3.60 -3.65
C MET A 130 13.53 3.41 -3.27
N LYS A 131 12.61 3.77 -4.17
CA LYS A 131 11.17 3.61 -3.93
C LYS A 131 10.81 2.16 -3.61
N ARG A 132 11.34 1.21 -4.39
CA ARG A 132 11.13 -0.22 -4.14
C ARG A 132 11.71 -0.66 -2.79
N ALA A 133 12.90 -0.20 -2.46
CA ALA A 133 13.52 -0.51 -1.16
C ALA A 133 12.68 0.04 0.00
N CYS A 134 12.10 1.24 -0.11
CA CYS A 134 11.23 1.80 0.93
C CYS A 134 9.99 0.92 1.15
N GLN A 135 9.38 0.42 0.07
CA GLN A 135 8.27 -0.53 0.16
C GLN A 135 8.66 -1.81 0.90
N PHE A 136 9.82 -2.39 0.56
CA PHE A 136 10.32 -3.59 1.22
C PHE A 136 10.60 -3.35 2.71
N CYS A 137 11.18 -2.20 3.08
CA CYS A 137 11.40 -1.85 4.48
C CYS A 137 10.08 -1.71 5.24
N ASP A 138 9.09 -1.02 4.70
CA ASP A 138 7.79 -0.85 5.36
C ASP A 138 7.04 -2.17 5.50
N GLU A 139 7.14 -3.06 4.50
CA GLU A 139 6.60 -4.41 4.58
C GLU A 139 7.31 -5.25 5.63
N ALA A 140 8.65 -5.24 5.63
CA ALA A 140 9.47 -5.97 6.61
C ALA A 140 9.20 -5.46 8.04
N ASN A 141 9.07 -4.15 8.23
CA ASN A 141 8.73 -3.52 9.51
C ASN A 141 7.35 -3.95 10.00
N ALA A 142 6.35 -3.90 9.12
CA ALA A 142 4.99 -4.35 9.44
C ALA A 142 4.96 -5.84 9.80
N LEU A 143 5.64 -6.68 9.02
CA LEU A 143 5.75 -8.12 9.27
C LEU A 143 6.44 -8.41 10.59
N THR A 144 7.56 -7.74 10.87
CA THR A 144 8.33 -7.98 12.10
C THR A 144 7.54 -7.52 13.32
N THR A 145 6.88 -6.37 13.25
CA THR A 145 6.05 -5.85 14.35
C THR A 145 4.89 -6.80 14.68
N GLU A 146 4.29 -7.43 13.67
CA GLU A 146 3.17 -8.37 13.87
C GLU A 146 3.65 -9.76 14.30
N CYS A 147 4.66 -10.32 13.62
CA CYS A 147 5.05 -11.71 13.76
C CYS A 147 6.17 -11.96 14.77
N ARG A 148 7.03 -10.97 15.02
CA ARG A 148 8.21 -11.06 15.89
C ARG A 148 8.45 -9.76 16.67
N PRO A 149 7.44 -9.26 17.41
CA PRO A 149 7.55 -7.98 18.12
C PRO A 149 8.73 -7.95 19.11
N GLU A 150 9.14 -9.10 19.65
CA GLU A 150 10.24 -9.23 20.60
C GLU A 150 11.63 -9.02 20.00
N GLU A 151 11.80 -9.17 18.68
CA GLU A 151 13.10 -8.96 18.03
C GLU A 151 13.44 -7.47 17.90
N ASN A 152 12.46 -6.57 18.06
CA ASN A 152 12.63 -5.11 17.98
C ASN A 152 13.50 -4.68 16.79
N LEU A 153 13.27 -5.26 15.60
CA LEU A 153 14.01 -4.88 14.39
C LEU A 153 13.31 -3.73 13.67
N LEU A 154 14.10 -2.80 13.17
CA LEU A 154 13.68 -1.71 12.29
C LEU A 154 14.51 -1.74 11.01
N PHE A 155 13.84 -1.85 9.87
CA PHE A 155 14.41 -1.82 8.54
C PHE A 155 14.35 -0.38 8.00
N GLU A 156 15.49 0.15 7.60
CA GLU A 156 15.64 1.49 7.02
C GLU A 156 16.33 1.42 5.67
N VAL A 157 15.94 2.29 4.75
CA VAL A 157 16.66 2.46 3.48
C VAL A 157 17.69 3.57 3.63
N ASP A 158 18.87 3.34 3.07
CA ASP A 158 19.96 4.31 3.00
C ASP A 158 20.68 4.24 1.64
N LEU A 159 21.61 5.14 1.40
CA LEU A 159 22.45 5.19 0.21
C LEU A 159 23.93 5.10 0.58
N THR A 160 24.70 4.37 -0.21
CA THR A 160 26.15 4.38 -0.08
C THR A 160 26.72 5.75 -0.47
N SER A 161 27.72 6.23 0.26
CA SER A 161 28.44 7.47 -0.07
C SER A 161 29.35 7.39 -1.31
N ALA A 162 29.51 6.20 -1.89
CA ALA A 162 30.31 5.99 -3.11
C ALA A 162 29.59 6.53 -4.37
N VAL A 163 30.37 6.78 -5.43
CA VAL A 163 29.86 7.09 -6.77
C VAL A 163 30.23 5.93 -7.71
N PRO A 164 29.25 5.26 -8.35
CA PRO A 164 27.81 5.52 -8.27
C PRO A 164 27.22 5.10 -6.91
N SER A 165 26.29 5.90 -6.40
CA SER A 165 25.58 5.58 -5.16
C SER A 165 24.67 4.36 -5.39
N SER A 166 24.57 3.50 -4.39
CA SER A 166 23.74 2.29 -4.40
C SER A 166 22.77 2.32 -3.23
N VAL A 167 21.56 1.82 -3.44
CA VAL A 167 20.55 1.68 -2.38
C VAL A 167 20.93 0.51 -1.47
N VAL A 168 20.91 0.74 -0.17
CA VAL A 168 21.15 -0.29 0.85
C VAL A 168 20.02 -0.30 1.86
N ILE A 169 19.70 -1.49 2.38
CA ILE A 169 18.75 -1.65 3.48
C ILE A 169 19.55 -1.98 4.74
N ARG A 170 19.38 -1.18 5.78
CA ARG A 170 19.97 -1.40 7.10
C ARG A 170 18.92 -2.04 8.00
N VAL A 171 19.38 -2.95 8.85
CA VAL A 171 18.57 -3.52 9.92
C VAL A 171 19.12 -3.00 11.23
N LEU A 172 18.29 -2.28 11.96
CA LEU A 172 18.60 -1.71 13.27
C LEU A 172 17.90 -2.54 14.34
N HIS A 173 18.53 -2.64 15.50
CA HIS A 173 17.90 -3.17 16.70
C HIS A 173 17.52 -1.97 17.56
N VAL A 174 16.21 -1.77 17.78
CA VAL A 174 15.64 -0.66 18.57
C VAL A 174 15.24 -1.11 19.97
#